data_AF-A0A7J9AEK1-F1
#
_entry.id   AF-A0A7J9AEK1-F1
#
_cell.length_a   1.000
_cell.length_b   1.000
_cell.length_c   1.000
_cell.angle_alpha   90.00
_cell.angle_beta   90.00
_cell.angle_gamma   90.00
#
_symmetry.space_group_name_H-M   'P 1'
#
loop_
_entity.id
_entity.type
_entity.pdbx_description
1 polymer ?
#
loop_
_entity_poly.entity_id
_entity_poly.type
_entity_poly.pdbx_seq_one_letter_code
_entity_poly.pdbx_strand_id
1 'polypeptide(L)' 'MKLGAGNVKETFNIYNEMIKKPSSPQHLKALNCCVKAYDYASLSFEMVSS' A
#
# COMPACT_ATOMS: atom_id res chain seq x y z
N MET A 1 -14.81 -9.59 -0.96
CA MET A 1 -13.43 -9.56 -1.48
C MET A 1 -13.15 -8.40 -2.44
N LYS A 2 -13.98 -8.16 -3.47
CA LYS A 2 -13.79 -7.04 -4.44
C LYS A 2 -13.59 -5.65 -3.83
N LEU A 3 -14.39 -5.27 -2.82
CA LEU A 3 -14.24 -3.98 -2.12
C LEU A 3 -12.91 -3.90 -1.34
N GLY A 4 -12.50 -4.99 -0.69
CA GLY A 4 -11.23 -5.05 0.04
C GLY A 4 -10.03 -4.90 -0.88
N ALA A 5 -10.03 -5.61 -2.02
CA ALA A 5 -8.99 -5.50 -3.04
C ALA A 5 -8.91 -4.08 -3.64
N GLY A 6 -10.06 -3.45 -3.93
CA GLY A 6 -10.14 -2.07 -4.41
C GLY A 6 -9.52 -1.08 -3.42
N ASN A 7 -9.93 -1.16 -2.15
CA ASN A 7 -9.44 -0.27 -1.09
C ASN A 7 -7.93 -0.43 -0.85
N VAL A 8 -7.42 -1.66 -0.88
CA VAL A 8 -5.98 -1.93 -0.75
C VAL A 8 -5.19 -1.29 -1.88
N LYS A 9 -5.64 -1.46 -3.12
CA LYS A 9 -4.98 -0.88 -4.30
C LYS A 9 -4.98 0.64 -4.28
N GLU A 10 -6.10 1.26 -3.92
CA GLU A 10 -6.21 2.71 -3.81
C GLU A 10 -5.28 3.25 -2.72
N THR A 11 -5.27 2.63 -1.54
CA THR A 11 -4.41 3.02 -0.43
C THR A 11 -2.93 2.85 -0.76
N PHE A 12 -2.56 1.75 -1.44
CA PHE A 12 -1.19 1.52 -1.92
C PHE A 12 -0.72 2.64 -2.86
N ASN A 13 -1.57 3.09 -3.79
CA ASN A 13 -1.25 4.19 -4.70
C ASN A 13 -1.04 5.51 -3.94
N ILE A 14 -1.89 5.81 -2.96
CA ILE A 14 -1.73 7.01 -2.11
C ILE A 14 -0.37 7.03 -1.42
N TYR A 15 0.04 5.91 -0.82
CA TYR A 15 1.34 5.83 -0.16
C TYR A 15 2.51 6.01 -1.13
N ASN A 16 2.43 5.44 -2.33
CA ASN A 16 3.45 5.63 -3.36
C ASN A 16 3.57 7.11 -3.80
N GLU A 17 2.44 7.83 -3.90
CA GLU A 17 2.46 9.27 -4.17
C GLU A 17 3.01 10.08 -2.98
N MET A 18 2.74 9.67 -1.74
CA MET A 18 3.28 10.33 -0.55
C MET A 18 4.80 10.19 -0.45
N ILE A 19 5.37 9.03 -0.83
CA ILE A 19 6.83 8.78 -0.82
C ILE A 19 7.58 9.71 -1.77
N LYS A 20 6.96 10.12 -2.88
CA LYS A 20 7.57 11.05 -3.86
C LYS A 20 7.69 12.47 -3.32
N LYS A 21 6.95 12.83 -2.27
CA LYS A 21 6.99 14.16 -1.66
C LYS A 21 8.17 14.27 -0.69
N PRO A 22 8.82 15.44 -0.57
CA PRO A 22 9.84 15.66 0.45
C PRO A 22 9.28 15.38 1.85
N SER A 23 9.95 14.53 2.62
CA SER A 23 9.60 14.23 4.01
C SER A 23 10.84 13.90 4.84
N SER A 24 10.71 13.85 6.16
CA SER A 24 11.82 13.44 7.02
C SER A 24 12.17 11.96 6.81
N PRO A 25 13.43 11.54 7.06
CA PRO A 25 13.83 10.14 6.91
C PRO A 25 12.96 9.16 7.72
N GLN A 26 12.53 9.57 8.92
CA GLN A 26 11.66 8.76 9.78
C GLN A 26 10.27 8.61 9.18
N HIS A 27 9.71 9.68 8.61
CA HIS A 27 8.43 9.65 7.91
C HIS A 27 8.52 8.75 6.67
N LEU A 28 9.56 8.90 5.87
CA LEU A 28 9.81 8.06 4.70
C LEU A 28 9.96 6.57 5.07
N LYS A 29 10.62 6.24 6.18
CA LYS A 29 10.73 4.87 6.68
C LYS A 29 9.36 4.29 7.04
N ALA A 30 8.49 5.08 7.69
CA ALA A 30 7.13 4.66 8.02
C ALA A 30 6.29 4.41 6.75
N LEU A 31 6.33 5.34 5.78
CA LEU A 31 5.61 5.18 4.51
C LEU A 31 6.07 3.92 3.75
N ASN A 32 7.38 3.68 3.66
CA ASN A 32 7.91 2.47 3.02
C ASN A 32 7.48 1.17 3.73
N CYS A 33 7.34 1.20 5.05
CA CYS A 33 6.80 0.08 5.82
C CYS A 33 5.33 -0.18 5.43
N CYS A 34 4.52 0.88 5.36
CA CYS A 34 3.13 0.79 4.92
C CYS A 34 3.01 0.22 3.50
N VAL A 35 3.82 0.70 2.54
CA VAL A 35 3.81 0.20 1.16
C VAL A 35 4.02 -1.32 1.12
N LYS A 36 5.01 -1.84 1.86
CA LYS A 36 5.25 -3.30 1.92
C LYS A 36 4.07 -4.08 2.50
N ALA A 37 3.39 -3.54 3.52
CA ALA A 37 2.22 -4.17 4.11
C ALA A 37 1.04 -4.21 3.12
N TYR A 38 0.80 -3.12 2.38
CA TYR A 38 -0.27 -3.05 1.39
C TYR A 38 0.03 -3.88 0.13
N ASP A 39 1.29 -4.01 -0.27
CA ASP A 39 1.72 -4.93 -1.34
C ASP A 39 1.38 -6.37 -0.98
N TYR A 40 1.76 -6.80 0.23
CA TYR A 40 1.42 -8.13 0.75
C TYR A 40 -0.10 -8.35 0.84
N ALA A 41 -0.85 -7.36 1.32
CA ALA A 41 -2.31 -7.45 1.37
C ALA A 41 -2.92 -7.56 -0.03
N SER A 42 -2.39 -6.83 -1.01
CA SER A 42 -2.84 -6.88 -2.41
C SER A 42 -2.68 -8.28 -2.98
N LEU A 43 -1.49 -8.87 -2.83
CA LEU A 43 -1.19 -10.25 -3.25
C LEU A 43 -2.11 -11.26 -2.55
N SER A 44 -2.40 -11.05 -1.26
CA SER A 44 -3.30 -11.92 -0.50
C SER A 44 -4.73 -11.88 -1.07
N PHE A 45 -5.24 -10.70 -1.40
CA PHE A 45 -6.57 -10.57 -2.00
C PHE A 45 -6.66 -11.15 -3.42
N GLU A 46 -5.58 -11.04 -4.21
CA GLU A 46 -5.50 -11.67 -5.53
C GLU A 46 -5.51 -13.20 -5.43
N MET A 47 -4.75 -13.78 -4.49
CA MET A 47 -4.70 -15.24 -4.31
C MET A 47 -6.04 -15.86 -3.89
N VAL A 48 -6.88 -15.15 -3.14
CA VAL A 48 -8.18 -15.68 -2.65
C VAL A 48 -9.33 -15.43 -3.66
N SER A 49 -9.08 -14.67 -4.73
CA SER A 49 -10.06 -14.38 -5.78
C SER A 49 -10.06 -15.44 -6.89
N SER A 50 -10.42 -16.69 -6.56
CA SER A 50 -10.71 -17.77 -7.53
C SER A 50 -12.20 -17.91 -7.80
#